data_AF-A0A095A0E2-F1
#
_entry.id   AF-A0A095A0E2-F1
#
_cell.length_a   1.000
_cell.length_b   1.000
_cell.length_c   1.000
_cell.angle_alpha   90.00
_cell.angle_beta   90.00
_cell.angle_gamma   90.00
#
_symmetry.space_group_name_H-M   'P 1'
#
loop_
_entity.id
_entity.type
_entity.pdbx_description
1 polymer ?
#
loop_
_entity_poly.entity_id
_entity_poly.type
_entity_poly.pdbx_seq_one_letter_code
_entity_poly.pdbx_strand_id
1 'polypeptide(L)'
;MESIWKEIKETITSTCHEVLGHKKHHHIEWITVDSLDMIQERRNKNAAINTIRTRAEKAKAQAEYIEVNKQVKRSIRTDKWKYAEYLAMTAEKATREGNMRQLYDTTKKLSGNHRKRERLV
;
A
#
# COMPACT_ATOMS: atom_id res chain seq x y z
N MET A 1 -25.77 -16.99 17.14
CA MET A 1 -24.32 -17.15 17.40
C MET A 1 -23.50 -16.20 16.54
N GLU A 2 -23.70 -16.13 15.21
CA GLU A 2 -22.98 -15.17 14.34
C GLU A 2 -23.28 -13.69 14.68
N SER A 3 -24.50 -13.38 15.12
CA SER A 3 -24.92 -12.03 15.53
C SER A 3 -24.14 -11.52 16.75
N ILE A 4 -23.97 -12.37 17.77
CA ILE A 4 -23.23 -12.04 19.01
C ILE A 4 -21.76 -11.77 18.68
N TRP A 5 -21.17 -12.58 17.80
CA TRP A 5 -19.78 -12.39 17.39
C TRP A 5 -19.58 -11.09 16.61
N LYS A 6 -20.55 -10.72 15.79
CA LYS A 6 -20.53 -9.45 15.06
C LYS A 6 -20.61 -8.25 16.01
N GLU A 7 -21.49 -8.31 17.00
CA GLU A 7 -21.69 -7.25 17.99
C GLU A 7 -20.45 -7.04 18.87
N ILE A 8 -19.79 -8.13 19.31
CA ILE A 8 -18.52 -8.07 20.06
C ILE A 8 -17.41 -7.44 19.20
N LYS A 9 -17.34 -7.82 17.92
CA LYS A 9 -16.32 -7.28 17.01
C LYS A 9 -16.54 -5.80 16.75
N GLU A 10 -17.79 -5.36 16.61
CA GLU A 10 -18.17 -3.97 16.40
C GLU A 10 -17.89 -3.11 17.63
N THR A 11 -18.25 -3.58 18.83
CA THR A 11 -17.96 -2.86 20.09
C THR A 11 -16.46 -2.68 20.28
N ILE A 12 -15.65 -3.75 20.18
CA ILE A 12 -14.19 -3.66 20.31
C ILE A 12 -13.61 -2.69 19.27
N THR A 13 -14.06 -2.78 18.02
CA THR A 13 -13.59 -1.90 16.95
C THR A 13 -13.94 -0.44 17.22
N SER A 14 -15.14 -0.17 17.75
CA SER A 14 -15.59 1.17 18.11
C SER A 14 -14.76 1.77 19.24
N THR A 15 -14.53 1.03 20.32
CA THR A 15 -13.73 1.50 21.46
C THR A 15 -12.27 1.75 21.05
N CYS A 16 -11.70 0.89 20.20
CA CYS A 16 -10.36 1.12 19.65
C CYS A 16 -10.28 2.39 18.80
N HIS A 17 -11.29 2.68 17.97
CA HIS A 17 -11.32 3.92 17.18
C HIS A 17 -11.47 5.18 18.03
N GLU A 18 -12.24 5.12 19.11
CA GLU A 18 -12.43 6.25 20.03
C GLU A 18 -11.15 6.56 20.82
N VAL A 19 -10.48 5.53 21.34
CA VAL A 19 -9.28 5.68 22.18
C VAL A 19 -8.02 5.96 21.36
N LEU A 20 -7.80 5.22 20.27
CA LEU A 20 -6.56 5.29 19.49
C LEU A 20 -6.69 6.22 18.26
N GLY A 21 -7.90 6.64 17.91
CA GLY A 21 -8.18 7.35 16.67
C GLY A 21 -8.01 6.47 15.43
N HIS A 22 -8.47 6.95 14.29
CA HIS A 22 -8.10 6.33 13.01
C HIS A 22 -6.64 6.66 12.70
N LYS A 23 -5.85 5.63 12.38
CA LYS A 23 -4.56 5.83 11.75
C LYS A 23 -4.80 6.67 10.49
N LYS A 24 -4.19 7.86 10.43
CA LYS A 24 -4.23 8.68 9.21
C LYS A 24 -3.69 7.80 8.08
N HIS A 25 -4.59 7.40 7.18
CA HIS A 25 -4.21 6.80 5.93
C HIS A 25 -3.50 7.91 5.16
N HIS A 26 -2.19 8.00 5.37
CA HIS A 26 -1.33 8.67 4.42
C HIS A 26 -1.56 7.91 3.13
N HIS A 27 -2.40 8.48 2.26
CA HIS A 27 -2.48 8.04 0.89
C HIS A 27 -1.04 7.99 0.41
N ILE A 28 -0.63 6.80 0.00
CA ILE A 28 0.70 6.64 -0.53
C ILE A 28 0.64 7.31 -1.90
N GLU A 29 1.01 8.60 -1.96
CA GLU A 29 0.93 9.46 -3.15
C GLU A 29 1.56 8.82 -4.40
N TRP A 30 2.44 7.83 -4.21
CA TRP A 30 3.14 7.16 -5.29
C TRP A 30 2.46 5.89 -5.84
N ILE A 31 1.47 5.30 -5.17
CA ILE A 31 0.82 4.07 -5.69
C ILE A 31 -0.23 4.45 -6.72
N THR A 32 -0.13 3.87 -7.91
CA THR A 32 -1.11 4.07 -8.99
C THR A 32 -2.38 3.24 -8.78
N VAL A 33 -3.47 3.66 -9.43
CA VAL A 33 -4.75 2.93 -9.43
C VAL A 33 -4.56 1.52 -9.99
N ASP A 34 -3.85 1.38 -11.11
CA ASP A 34 -3.53 0.08 -11.72
C ASP A 34 -2.83 -0.86 -10.72
N SER A 35 -1.85 -0.37 -9.94
CA SER A 35 -1.20 -1.17 -8.90
C SER A 35 -2.16 -1.58 -7.77
N LEU A 36 -3.14 -0.74 -7.42
CA LEU A 36 -4.16 -1.09 -6.43
C LEU A 36 -5.07 -2.21 -6.94
N ASP A 37 -5.48 -2.14 -8.22
CA ASP A 37 -6.30 -3.18 -8.85
C ASP A 37 -5.56 -4.52 -8.88
N MET A 38 -4.28 -4.52 -9.26
CA MET A 38 -3.45 -5.73 -9.23
C MET A 38 -3.28 -6.30 -7.80
N ILE A 39 -3.17 -5.44 -6.78
CA ILE A 39 -3.14 -5.88 -5.37
C ILE A 39 -4.45 -6.55 -4.98
N GLN A 40 -5.58 -6.02 -5.46
CA GLN A 40 -6.90 -6.59 -5.20
C GLN A 40 -7.09 -7.92 -5.92
N GLU A 41 -6.68 -8.04 -7.18
CA GLU A 41 -6.68 -9.30 -7.93
C GLU A 41 -5.87 -10.38 -7.23
N ARG A 42 -4.66 -10.04 -6.76
CA ARG A 42 -3.82 -10.95 -5.97
C ARG A 42 -4.54 -11.44 -4.71
N ARG A 43 -5.26 -10.55 -4.01
CA ARG A 43 -6.05 -10.93 -2.82
C ARG A 43 -7.17 -11.90 -3.17
N ASN A 44 -7.89 -11.63 -4.26
CA ASN A 44 -8.97 -12.48 -4.74
C ASN A 44 -8.45 -13.89 -5.10
N LYS A 45 -7.31 -13.98 -5.80
CA LYS A 45 -6.66 -15.27 -6.10
C LYS A 45 -6.22 -16.01 -4.83
N ASN A 46 -5.71 -15.31 -3.82
CA ASN A 46 -5.37 -15.92 -2.54
C ASN A 46 -6.61 -16.46 -1.80
N ALA A 47 -7.72 -15.72 -1.83
CA ALA A 47 -8.98 -16.19 -1.27
C ALA A 47 -9.48 -17.46 -1.99
N ALA A 48 -9.42 -17.49 -3.33
CA ALA A 48 -9.76 -18.68 -4.11
C ALA A 48 -8.91 -19.91 -3.69
N ILE A 49 -7.60 -19.75 -3.54
CA ILE A 49 -6.70 -20.84 -3.08
C ILE A 49 -7.12 -21.41 -1.73
N ASN A 50 -7.62 -20.57 -0.81
CA ASN A 50 -8.06 -21.02 0.51
C ASN A 50 -9.37 -21.82 0.47
N THR A 51 -10.21 -21.61 -0.56
CA THR A 51 -11.47 -22.34 -0.72
C THR A 51 -11.32 -23.69 -1.43
N ILE A 52 -10.28 -23.86 -2.26
CA ILE A 52 -10.07 -25.08 -3.05
C ILE A 52 -9.67 -26.26 -2.17
N ARG A 53 -10.40 -27.37 -2.31
CA ARG A 53 -10.16 -28.63 -1.59
C ARG A 53 -9.22 -29.59 -2.33
N THR A 54 -9.31 -29.64 -3.66
CA THR A 54 -8.57 -30.58 -4.49
C THR A 54 -7.10 -30.17 -4.63
N ARG A 55 -6.17 -31.10 -4.39
CA ARG A 55 -4.71 -30.81 -4.39
C ARG A 55 -4.19 -30.34 -5.76
N ALA A 56 -4.70 -30.93 -6.86
CA ALA A 56 -4.28 -30.58 -8.22
C ALA A 56 -4.73 -29.15 -8.61
N GLU A 57 -5.97 -28.80 -8.32
CA GLU A 57 -6.52 -27.46 -8.58
C GLU A 57 -5.84 -26.40 -7.72
N LYS A 58 -5.54 -26.73 -6.46
CA LYS A 58 -4.81 -25.84 -5.56
C LYS A 58 -3.40 -25.54 -6.07
N ALA A 59 -2.70 -26.53 -6.62
CA ALA A 59 -1.38 -26.33 -7.22
C ALA A 59 -1.44 -25.40 -8.44
N LYS A 60 -2.45 -25.55 -9.31
CA LYS A 60 -2.66 -24.64 -10.45
C LYS A 60 -2.94 -23.21 -10.00
N ALA A 61 -3.88 -23.03 -9.06
CA ALA A 61 -4.21 -21.71 -8.53
C ALA A 61 -3.01 -21.05 -7.82
N GLN A 62 -2.18 -21.83 -7.12
CA GLN A 62 -0.93 -21.34 -6.53
C GLN A 62 0.06 -20.84 -7.58
N ALA A 63 0.21 -21.54 -8.72
CA ALA A 63 1.07 -21.09 -9.81
C ALA A 63 0.62 -19.73 -10.37
N GLU A 64 -0.68 -19.55 -10.59
CA GLU A 64 -1.24 -18.27 -11.02
C GLU A 64 -1.04 -17.15 -9.99
N TYR A 65 -1.26 -17.43 -8.70
CA TYR A 65 -1.01 -16.47 -7.63
C TYR A 65 0.45 -16.03 -7.58
N ILE A 66 1.39 -16.95 -7.78
CA ILE A 66 2.83 -16.63 -7.81
C ILE A 66 3.12 -15.64 -8.93
N GLU A 67 2.55 -15.84 -10.12
CA GLU A 67 2.77 -14.95 -11.26
C GLU A 67 2.19 -13.55 -11.03
N VAL A 68 0.93 -13.47 -10.59
CA VAL A 68 0.29 -12.18 -10.25
C VAL A 68 1.07 -11.48 -9.12
N ASN A 69 1.52 -12.21 -8.10
CA ASN A 69 2.31 -11.63 -7.02
C ASN A 69 3.67 -11.09 -7.50
N LYS A 70 4.31 -11.70 -8.50
CA LYS A 70 5.52 -11.14 -9.13
C LYS A 70 5.20 -9.85 -9.86
N GLN A 71 4.10 -9.82 -10.62
CA GLN A 71 3.69 -8.62 -11.37
C GLN A 71 3.36 -7.46 -10.42
N VAL A 72 2.62 -7.70 -9.34
CA VAL A 72 2.35 -6.70 -8.28
C VAL A 72 3.65 -6.15 -7.68
N LYS A 73 4.64 -6.99 -7.41
CA LYS A 73 5.94 -6.52 -6.89
C LYS A 73 6.68 -5.63 -7.90
N ARG A 74 6.57 -5.94 -9.19
CA ARG A 74 7.15 -5.13 -10.27
C ARG A 74 6.44 -3.79 -10.41
N SER A 75 5.10 -3.76 -10.43
CA SER A 75 4.32 -2.53 -10.56
C SER A 75 4.60 -1.56 -9.41
N ILE A 76 4.61 -2.05 -8.16
CA ILE A 76 4.95 -1.27 -6.97
C ILE A 76 6.36 -0.66 -7.07
N ARG A 77 7.33 -1.41 -7.60
CA ARG A 77 8.70 -0.91 -7.80
C ARG A 77 8.74 0.19 -8.87
N THR A 78 8.02 0.00 -9.96
CA THR A 78 7.91 0.97 -11.06
C THR A 78 7.25 2.27 -10.59
N ASP A 79 6.14 2.16 -9.87
CA ASP A 79 5.40 3.29 -9.31
C ASP A 79 6.28 4.14 -8.38
N LYS A 80 7.04 3.48 -7.50
CA LYS A 80 8.00 4.15 -6.62
C LYS A 80 9.09 4.88 -7.42
N TRP A 81 9.58 4.26 -8.49
CA TRP A 81 10.62 4.85 -9.34
C TRP A 81 10.10 6.08 -10.10
N LYS A 82 8.92 5.99 -10.72
CA LYS A 82 8.23 7.12 -11.38
C LYS A 82 7.99 8.28 -10.43
N TYR A 83 7.58 8.00 -9.19
CA TYR A 83 7.38 9.05 -8.19
C TYR A 83 8.68 9.74 -7.79
N ALA A 84 9.78 9.00 -7.64
CA ALA A 84 11.10 9.59 -7.38
C ALA A 84 11.57 10.47 -8.54
N GLU A 85 11.37 10.03 -9.78
CA GLU A 85 11.67 10.79 -10.99
C GLU A 85 10.84 12.08 -11.07
N TYR A 86 9.54 12.00 -10.80
CA TYR A 86 8.65 13.17 -10.73
C TYR A 86 9.12 14.19 -9.69
N LEU A 87 9.51 13.73 -8.49
CA LEU A 87 10.02 14.63 -7.45
C LEU A 87 11.35 15.27 -7.87
N ALA A 88 12.24 14.54 -8.55
CA ALA A 88 13.51 15.06 -9.04
C ALA A 88 13.30 16.14 -10.10
N MET A 89 12.42 15.89 -11.08
CA MET A 89 12.03 16.90 -12.09
C MET A 89 11.43 18.15 -11.44
N THR A 90 10.59 17.97 -10.41
CA THR A 90 9.99 19.10 -9.68
C THR A 90 11.03 19.93 -8.94
N ALA A 91 12.03 19.28 -8.32
CA ALA A 91 13.14 19.96 -7.67
C ALA A 91 14.01 20.74 -8.66
N GLU A 92 14.31 20.16 -9.83
CA GLU A 92 15.07 20.83 -10.89
C GLU A 92 14.32 22.08 -11.39
N LYS A 93 13.02 21.96 -11.65
CA LYS A 93 12.18 23.08 -12.06
C LYS A 93 12.16 24.19 -11.01
N ALA A 94 11.96 23.86 -9.74
CA ALA A 94 11.98 24.82 -8.64
C ALA A 94 13.32 25.56 -8.54
N THR A 95 14.44 24.88 -8.84
CA THR A 95 15.78 25.48 -8.87
C THR A 95 15.90 26.50 -10.00
N ARG A 96 15.42 26.15 -11.21
CA ARG A 96 15.41 27.05 -12.38
C ARG A 96 14.53 28.29 -12.16
N GLU A 97 13.43 28.14 -11.42
CA GLU A 97 12.49 29.22 -11.11
C GLU A 97 12.90 30.04 -9.86
N GLY A 98 13.96 29.66 -9.15
CA GLY A 98 14.38 30.32 -7.91
C GLY A 98 13.44 30.07 -6.71
N ASN A 99 12.55 29.08 -6.78
CA ASN A 99 11.60 28.75 -5.71
C ASN A 99 12.25 27.86 -4.64
N MET A 100 13.01 28.50 -3.74
CA MET A 100 13.78 27.81 -2.70
C MET A 100 12.91 27.03 -1.71
N ARG A 101 11.68 27.48 -1.44
CA ARG A 101 10.76 26.77 -0.54
C ARG A 101 10.32 25.43 -1.12
N GLN A 102 9.89 25.42 -2.39
CA GLN A 102 9.50 24.18 -3.06
C GLN A 102 10.69 23.22 -3.22
N LEU A 103 11.87 23.74 -3.56
CA LEU A 103 13.10 22.95 -3.64
C LEU A 103 13.42 22.23 -2.32
N TYR A 104 13.32 22.93 -1.19
CA TYR A 104 13.54 22.35 0.13
C TYR A 104 12.52 21.25 0.45
N ASP A 105 11.23 21.51 0.22
CA ASP A 105 10.16 20.55 0.51
C ASP A 105 10.25 19.29 -0.36
N THR A 106 10.55 19.41 -1.67
CA THR A 106 10.71 18.26 -2.56
C THR A 106 11.96 17.44 -2.24
N THR A 107 13.08 18.11 -1.95
CA THR A 107 14.33 17.44 -1.55
C THR A 107 14.15 16.71 -0.23
N LYS A 108 13.40 17.28 0.72
CA LYS A 108 13.02 16.64 1.98
C LYS A 108 12.11 15.42 1.78
N LYS A 109 11.20 15.46 0.79
CA LYS A 109 10.39 14.29 0.40
C LYS A 109 11.24 13.19 -0.27
N LEU A 110 12.20 13.56 -1.13
CA LEU A 110 13.13 12.65 -1.82
C LEU A 110 14.11 11.97 -0.87
N SER A 111 14.71 12.74 0.04
CA SER A 111 15.71 12.23 1.00
C SER A 111 15.09 11.26 1.99
N GLY A 112 13.76 11.17 2.04
CA GLY A 112 13.03 10.10 2.70
C GLY A 112 13.55 9.89 4.12
N ASN A 113 13.73 10.99 4.87
CA ASN A 113 14.27 10.94 6.22
C ASN A 113 13.56 9.82 6.96
N HIS A 114 14.34 8.79 7.29
CA HIS A 114 13.96 7.61 8.03
C HIS A 114 13.57 8.01 9.46
N ARG A 115 12.46 8.75 9.62
CA ARG A 115 11.75 8.73 10.88
C ARG A 115 11.24 7.30 10.98
N LYS A 116 11.94 6.50 11.78
CA LYS A 116 11.48 5.20 12.28
C LYS A 116 9.98 5.37 12.50
N ARG A 117 9.15 4.65 11.74
CA ARG A 117 7.74 4.48 12.12
C ARG A 117 7.80 4.09 13.59
N GLU A 118 7.26 4.94 14.46
CA GLU A 118 7.08 4.59 15.86
C GLU A 118 6.46 3.19 15.86
N ARG A 119 7.22 2.22 16.34
CA ARG A 119 6.64 0.94 16.71
C ARG A 119 5.80 1.28 17.92
N LEU A 120 4.50 1.38 17.73
CA LEU A 120 3.56 1.24 18.82
C LEU A 120 3.82 -0.16 19.39
N VAL A 121 4.37 -0.18 20.61
CA VAL A 121 4.52 -1.37 21.45
C VAL A 121 3.13 -1.83 21.86
#